data_AF-A0A2S9J4M1-F1
#
_entry.id   AF-A0A2S9J4M1-F1
#
_cell.length_a   1.000
_cell.length_b   1.000
_cell.length_c   1.000
_cell.angle_alpha   90.00
_cell.angle_beta   90.00
_cell.angle_gamma   90.00
#
_symmetry.space_group_name_H-M   'P 1'
#
loop_
_entity.id
_entity.type
_entity.pdbx_description
1 polymer ?
#
loop_
_entity_poly.entity_id
_entity_poly.type
_entity_poly.pdbx_seq_one_letter_code
_entity_poly.pdbx_strand_id
1 'polypeptide(L)'
;MKIQVIFLVLVSLSTSVSSQTSFIVDTEEKIGENHFFWKAAGHDFLFSMAHNEAGQYLLSRIQEHNSIKYLRTHFTFSNDSIRGGNVVVHRQDGTYTYDFSKVNNTFRTYLAHGVKPIIEFDFFPNGFAKSLGDNINSEGFVGRNAEPRDWDEWEHLLRSFMENLIVHFGKEEMRTWYYEVWNEPDGWPTEHLPVFYRLYDVFAHVVKSYDRDFRVGGPATFSLVVLKSFLDHVHGGTNFVTGETGSPIDFISHHIYGLSGSWLANPPEIVPQVSRFSQELLWIKRLKDKYDGFEEVEFHLNEWGVCSHFERTYAKHPQLEYRNNEFSPLFLTKLVDCLYAIEDNYDFKTSLMLYWGFSWEDQKEKMFLGNRELTTGGHIPKPILTGFEFLSMLQRERLKVHGIYPGKRLGILATKGEKSLAFIVYNFNETDDDLSLTDSVLVNLEKLQPNRKYNTKVYHLDREHNNTFTQWKQAGSPLNPNQLATEWFDHARSLSFTGHLLGADKEGNMTVGIELPRHSMQLYIIELAD
;
A
#
# COMPACT_ATOMS: atom_id res chain seq x y z
N MET A 1 -3.76 80.62 -0.72
CA MET A 1 -4.41 79.49 -1.41
C MET A 1 -3.48 78.29 -1.35
N LYS A 2 -3.71 77.33 -0.45
CA LYS A 2 -3.02 76.03 -0.44
C LYS A 2 -4.10 74.97 -0.65
N ILE A 3 -4.00 74.22 -1.73
CA ILE A 3 -4.95 73.20 -2.16
C ILE A 3 -4.61 71.91 -1.40
N GLN A 4 -5.54 71.43 -0.58
CA GLN A 4 -5.48 70.08 -0.02
C GLN A 4 -6.06 69.11 -1.06
N VAL A 5 -5.22 68.20 -1.55
CA VAL A 5 -5.64 67.06 -2.37
C VAL A 5 -5.91 65.91 -1.43
N ILE A 6 -7.17 65.47 -1.35
CA ILE A 6 -7.60 64.28 -0.61
C ILE A 6 -7.51 63.10 -1.58
N PHE A 7 -6.66 62.12 -1.26
CA PHE A 7 -6.63 60.83 -1.95
C PHE A 7 -7.73 59.93 -1.39
N LEU A 8 -8.71 59.58 -2.22
CA LEU A 8 -9.72 58.58 -1.89
C LEU A 8 -9.13 57.20 -2.22
N VAL A 9 -8.82 56.41 -1.18
CA VAL A 9 -8.43 55.00 -1.37
C VAL A 9 -9.71 54.17 -1.47
N LEU A 10 -10.06 53.76 -2.68
CA LEU A 10 -11.10 52.76 -2.94
C LEU A 10 -10.54 51.37 -2.60
N VAL A 11 -10.91 50.87 -1.41
CA VAL A 11 -10.68 49.46 -1.06
C VAL A 11 -11.78 48.65 -1.73
N SER A 12 -11.45 48.00 -2.84
CA SER A 12 -12.31 46.99 -3.44
C SER A 12 -12.23 45.72 -2.59
N LEU A 13 -13.22 45.50 -1.72
CA LEU A 13 -13.49 44.20 -1.12
C LEU A 13 -14.04 43.28 -2.22
N SER A 14 -13.14 42.58 -2.91
CA SER A 14 -13.52 41.44 -3.72
C SER A 14 -13.86 40.29 -2.78
N THR A 15 -15.15 40.11 -2.48
CA THR A 15 -15.64 38.85 -1.90
C THR A 15 -15.49 37.78 -2.96
N SER A 16 -14.43 36.97 -2.86
CA SER A 16 -14.33 35.73 -3.62
C SER A 16 -15.48 34.83 -3.16
N VAL A 17 -16.56 34.79 -3.93
CA VAL A 17 -17.53 33.70 -3.84
C VAL A 17 -16.74 32.45 -4.18
N SER A 18 -16.41 31.65 -3.16
CA SER A 18 -15.84 30.32 -3.39
C SER A 18 -16.86 29.56 -4.23
N SER A 19 -16.50 29.22 -5.47
CA SER A 19 -17.33 28.38 -6.32
C SER A 19 -17.48 27.04 -5.61
N GLN A 20 -18.69 26.75 -5.13
CA GLN A 20 -18.99 25.46 -4.51
C GLN A 20 -18.63 24.34 -5.49
N THR A 21 -17.80 23.39 -5.06
CA THR A 21 -17.41 22.26 -5.90
C THR A 21 -18.56 21.27 -5.97
N SER A 22 -18.86 20.73 -7.15
CA SER A 22 -19.90 19.72 -7.33
C SER A 22 -19.37 18.50 -8.06
N PHE A 23 -19.76 17.33 -7.55
CA PHE A 23 -19.61 16.03 -8.20
C PHE A 23 -21.00 15.50 -8.55
N ILE A 24 -21.12 14.89 -9.73
CA ILE A 24 -22.31 14.16 -10.18
C ILE A 24 -21.91 12.70 -10.31
N VAL A 25 -22.61 11.82 -9.61
CA VAL A 25 -22.41 10.37 -9.65
C VAL A 25 -23.62 9.77 -10.34
N ASP A 26 -23.40 9.22 -11.53
CA ASP A 26 -24.39 8.43 -12.23
C ASP A 26 -24.42 7.03 -11.60
N THR A 27 -25.51 6.68 -10.91
CA THR A 27 -25.59 5.42 -10.16
C THR A 27 -25.89 4.20 -11.04
N GLU A 28 -26.06 4.38 -12.35
CA GLU A 28 -26.24 3.31 -13.33
C GLU A 28 -25.07 3.18 -14.31
N GLU A 29 -24.22 4.22 -14.47
CA GLU A 29 -23.06 4.17 -15.35
C GLU A 29 -21.83 3.56 -14.64
N LYS A 30 -21.56 2.30 -14.94
CA LYS A 30 -20.34 1.60 -14.53
C LYS A 30 -19.16 1.97 -15.44
N ILE A 31 -18.04 2.36 -14.83
CA ILE A 31 -16.79 2.64 -15.56
C ILE A 31 -15.74 1.53 -15.45
N GLY A 32 -15.85 0.67 -14.43
CA GLY A 32 -14.89 -0.42 -14.22
C GLY A 32 -15.20 -1.27 -13.00
N GLU A 33 -14.40 -2.30 -12.77
CA GLU A 33 -14.41 -3.05 -11.51
C GLU A 33 -13.57 -2.30 -10.47
N ASN A 34 -14.03 -2.29 -9.22
CA ASN A 34 -13.22 -2.01 -8.06
C ASN A 34 -12.53 -3.32 -7.66
N HIS A 35 -11.32 -3.55 -8.18
CA HIS A 35 -10.60 -4.80 -7.99
C HIS A 35 -9.74 -4.83 -6.72
N PHE A 36 -9.87 -3.82 -5.84
CA PHE A 36 -9.29 -3.77 -4.50
C PHE A 36 -7.76 -3.99 -4.46
N PHE A 37 -7.04 -3.55 -5.49
CA PHE A 37 -5.59 -3.75 -5.63
C PHE A 37 -4.77 -3.26 -4.43
N TRP A 38 -5.28 -2.31 -3.64
CA TRP A 38 -4.62 -1.78 -2.44
C TRP A 38 -4.65 -2.73 -1.23
N LYS A 39 -5.38 -3.85 -1.26
CA LYS A 39 -5.48 -4.76 -0.11
C LYS A 39 -4.21 -5.60 0.08
N ALA A 40 -3.05 -4.95 0.15
CA ALA A 40 -1.77 -5.57 0.38
C ALA A 40 -0.91 -4.71 1.33
N ALA A 41 -0.17 -5.39 2.21
CA ALA A 41 0.87 -4.76 3.02
C ALA A 41 2.11 -5.67 3.07
N GLY A 42 3.21 -5.18 3.64
CA GLY A 42 4.41 -6.00 3.81
C GLY A 42 5.33 -5.49 4.90
N HIS A 43 6.15 -6.40 5.41
CA HIS A 43 7.08 -6.13 6.50
C HIS A 43 8.16 -7.21 6.67
N ASP A 44 9.34 -6.83 7.15
CA ASP A 44 10.50 -7.69 7.47
C ASP A 44 10.26 -8.72 8.58
N PHE A 45 9.28 -8.49 9.46
CA PHE A 45 9.18 -9.23 10.72
C PHE A 45 8.14 -10.37 10.70
N LEU A 46 7.60 -10.71 9.54
CA LEU A 46 6.52 -11.69 9.33
C LEU A 46 6.68 -12.93 10.20
N PHE A 47 7.83 -13.60 10.12
CA PHE A 47 8.03 -14.89 10.79
C PHE A 47 8.14 -14.81 12.31
N SER A 48 8.45 -13.64 12.88
CA SER A 48 8.46 -13.43 14.34
C SER A 48 7.16 -12.84 14.85
N MET A 49 6.53 -11.97 14.07
CA MET A 49 5.37 -11.20 14.49
C MET A 49 4.07 -11.95 14.29
N ALA A 50 3.98 -12.81 13.27
CA ALA A 50 2.74 -13.53 12.97
C ALA A 50 2.19 -14.33 14.16
N HIS A 51 2.98 -14.63 15.20
CA HIS A 51 2.55 -15.44 16.34
C HIS A 51 2.62 -14.71 17.69
N ASN A 52 3.08 -13.47 17.73
CA ASN A 52 3.04 -12.67 18.96
C ASN A 52 1.71 -11.92 19.11
N GLU A 53 1.48 -11.33 20.28
CA GLU A 53 0.21 -10.67 20.60
C GLU A 53 -0.12 -9.52 19.63
N ALA A 54 0.83 -8.64 19.35
CA ALA A 54 0.65 -7.51 18.42
C ALA A 54 0.32 -7.96 16.98
N GLY A 55 1.00 -8.99 16.46
CA GLY A 55 0.72 -9.53 15.14
C GLY A 55 -0.60 -10.29 15.06
N GLN A 56 -0.96 -11.04 16.11
CA GLN A 56 -2.27 -11.70 16.19
C GLN A 56 -3.41 -10.69 16.25
N TYR A 57 -3.24 -9.60 16.99
CA TYR A 57 -4.20 -8.50 17.00
C TYR A 57 -4.35 -7.88 15.60
N LEU A 58 -3.23 -7.53 14.95
CA LEU A 58 -3.25 -6.95 13.61
C LEU A 58 -3.96 -7.88 12.61
N LEU A 59 -3.63 -9.18 12.60
CA LEU A 59 -4.26 -10.16 11.71
C LEU A 59 -5.76 -10.31 11.98
N SER A 60 -6.17 -10.34 13.25
CA SER A 60 -7.59 -10.42 13.63
C SER A 60 -8.36 -9.20 13.14
N ARG A 61 -7.79 -8.01 13.32
CA ARG A 61 -8.39 -6.75 12.84
C ARG A 61 -8.46 -6.69 11.31
N ILE A 62 -7.41 -7.14 10.62
CA ILE A 62 -7.38 -7.27 9.16
C ILE A 62 -8.53 -8.18 8.67
N GLN A 63 -8.74 -9.30 9.34
CA GLN A 63 -9.82 -10.24 9.03
C GLN A 63 -11.20 -9.60 9.27
N GLU A 64 -11.40 -8.98 10.44
CA GLU A 64 -12.65 -8.33 10.84
C GLU A 64 -13.09 -7.27 9.83
N HIS A 65 -12.17 -6.40 9.41
CA HIS A 65 -12.47 -5.30 8.50
C HIS A 65 -12.18 -5.61 7.03
N ASN A 66 -11.72 -6.82 6.72
CA ASN A 66 -11.41 -7.25 5.36
C ASN A 66 -10.46 -6.26 4.63
N SER A 67 -9.50 -5.68 5.37
CA SER A 67 -8.73 -4.50 4.97
C SER A 67 -7.47 -4.84 4.16
N ILE A 68 -6.85 -5.98 4.45
CA ILE A 68 -5.66 -6.50 3.76
C ILE A 68 -5.91 -7.96 3.35
N LYS A 69 -5.45 -8.34 2.16
CA LYS A 69 -5.56 -9.69 1.57
C LYS A 69 -4.23 -10.34 1.28
N TYR A 70 -3.20 -9.55 1.03
CA TYR A 70 -1.86 -10.05 0.78
C TYR A 70 -0.85 -9.47 1.76
N LEU A 71 0.05 -10.32 2.26
CA LEU A 71 1.20 -9.90 3.05
C LEU A 71 2.50 -10.39 2.40
N ARG A 72 3.40 -9.45 2.11
CA ARG A 72 4.76 -9.70 1.62
C ARG A 72 5.77 -9.61 2.77
N THR A 73 6.84 -10.39 2.69
CA THR A 73 7.96 -10.26 3.61
C THR A 73 9.27 -10.54 2.90
N HIS A 74 10.32 -9.92 3.42
CA HIS A 74 11.69 -10.31 3.14
C HIS A 74 12.12 -11.49 4.03
N PHE A 75 13.35 -11.97 3.81
CA PHE A 75 14.09 -12.90 4.64
C PHE A 75 13.54 -14.32 4.67
N THR A 76 12.82 -14.78 3.63
CA THR A 76 12.20 -16.12 3.62
C THR A 76 13.20 -17.25 3.89
N PHE A 77 14.38 -17.20 3.28
CA PHE A 77 15.43 -18.20 3.43
C PHE A 77 16.55 -17.80 4.38
N SER A 78 16.60 -16.53 4.78
CA SER A 78 17.67 -15.99 5.63
C SER A 78 17.68 -16.64 7.03
N ASN A 79 18.88 -16.81 7.58
CA ASN A 79 19.10 -17.27 8.96
C ASN A 79 19.14 -16.13 10.00
N ASP A 80 18.36 -15.06 9.79
CA ASP A 80 18.22 -13.96 10.76
C ASP A 80 17.35 -14.43 11.94
N SER A 81 17.81 -14.22 13.17
CA SER A 81 17.14 -14.76 14.37
C SER A 81 15.76 -14.14 14.63
N ILE A 82 15.52 -12.93 14.12
CA ILE A 82 14.26 -12.21 14.29
C ILE A 82 13.44 -12.33 13.00
N ARG A 83 14.01 -11.89 11.89
CA ARG A 83 13.32 -11.71 10.61
C ARG A 83 13.31 -12.95 9.74
N GLY A 84 14.25 -13.88 9.92
CA GLY A 84 14.46 -14.97 8.97
C GLY A 84 13.41 -16.08 9.06
N GLY A 85 13.08 -16.69 7.92
CA GLY A 85 12.40 -17.98 7.89
C GLY A 85 13.27 -19.12 8.43
N ASN A 86 14.60 -18.94 8.45
CA ASN A 86 15.59 -19.87 9.03
C ASN A 86 15.51 -21.30 8.46
N VAL A 87 15.35 -21.41 7.15
CA VAL A 87 15.02 -22.70 6.51
C VAL A 87 16.18 -23.69 6.44
N VAL A 88 17.43 -23.24 6.62
CA VAL A 88 18.62 -24.11 6.62
C VAL A 88 19.16 -24.23 8.03
N VAL A 89 19.24 -25.47 8.54
CA VAL A 89 19.77 -25.81 9.85
C VAL A 89 21.10 -26.54 9.69
N HIS A 90 22.18 -25.89 10.11
CA HIS A 90 23.54 -26.44 10.06
C HIS A 90 23.82 -27.36 11.25
N ARG A 91 24.46 -28.50 10.98
CA ARG A 91 24.91 -29.47 11.98
C ARG A 91 26.38 -29.27 12.33
N GLN A 92 26.80 -29.86 13.46
CA GLN A 92 28.19 -29.78 13.93
C GLN A 92 29.21 -30.46 12.99
N ASP A 93 28.77 -31.43 12.19
CA ASP A 93 29.61 -32.13 11.21
C ASP A 93 29.78 -31.36 9.89
N GLY A 94 29.21 -30.16 9.77
CA GLY A 94 29.27 -29.32 8.57
C GLY A 94 28.19 -29.63 7.53
N THR A 95 27.32 -30.61 7.76
CA THR A 95 26.13 -30.85 6.92
C THR A 95 24.97 -29.94 7.31
N TYR A 96 23.95 -29.85 6.46
CA TYR A 96 22.72 -29.11 6.78
C TYR A 96 21.46 -29.93 6.47
N THR A 97 20.34 -29.48 7.03
CA THR A 97 18.99 -29.92 6.66
C THR A 97 18.07 -28.74 6.42
N TYR A 98 17.01 -28.97 5.66
CA TYR A 98 15.93 -28.00 5.52
C TYR A 98 14.87 -28.17 6.63
N ASP A 99 14.49 -27.06 7.25
CA ASP A 99 13.39 -26.96 8.21
C ASP A 99 12.45 -25.83 7.79
N PHE A 100 11.35 -26.19 7.14
CA PHE A 100 10.34 -25.23 6.68
C PHE A 100 9.22 -24.99 7.71
N SER A 101 9.33 -25.55 8.91
CA SER A 101 8.24 -25.52 9.91
C SER A 101 7.81 -24.11 10.29
N LYS A 102 8.77 -23.19 10.46
CA LYS A 102 8.50 -21.77 10.78
C LYS A 102 7.71 -21.10 9.67
N VAL A 103 8.18 -21.20 8.43
CA VAL A 103 7.52 -20.63 7.24
C VAL A 103 6.11 -21.21 7.07
N ASN A 104 5.97 -22.53 7.15
CA ASN A 104 4.68 -23.21 7.03
C ASN A 104 3.70 -22.77 8.14
N ASN A 105 4.18 -22.62 9.38
CA ASN A 105 3.35 -22.17 10.48
C ASN A 105 2.86 -20.74 10.26
N THR A 106 3.75 -19.84 9.80
CA THR A 106 3.35 -18.46 9.53
C THR A 106 2.33 -18.36 8.41
N PHE A 107 2.55 -19.05 7.28
CA PHE A 107 1.58 -19.03 6.18
C PHE A 107 0.23 -19.65 6.58
N ARG A 108 0.21 -20.73 7.38
CA ARG A 108 -1.05 -21.26 7.95
C ARG A 108 -1.78 -20.22 8.80
N THR A 109 -1.05 -19.48 9.63
CA THR A 109 -1.65 -18.41 10.44
C THR A 109 -2.25 -17.31 9.56
N TYR A 110 -1.60 -16.94 8.45
CA TYR A 110 -2.13 -15.94 7.53
C TYR A 110 -3.40 -16.41 6.84
N LEU A 111 -3.39 -17.63 6.30
CA LEU A 111 -4.56 -18.22 5.65
C LEU A 111 -5.75 -18.33 6.61
N ALA A 112 -5.51 -18.65 7.88
CA ALA A 112 -6.56 -18.69 8.91
C ALA A 112 -7.25 -17.33 9.14
N HIS A 113 -6.59 -16.23 8.79
CA HIS A 113 -7.12 -14.86 8.86
C HIS A 113 -7.55 -14.32 7.50
N GLY A 114 -7.61 -15.17 6.46
CA GLY A 114 -7.99 -14.78 5.11
C GLY A 114 -6.95 -13.93 4.38
N VAL A 115 -5.68 -14.02 4.81
CA VAL A 115 -4.52 -13.34 4.22
C VAL A 115 -3.66 -14.36 3.48
N LYS A 116 -3.15 -13.96 2.31
CA LYS A 116 -2.33 -14.79 1.44
C LYS A 116 -0.89 -14.27 1.38
N PRO A 117 0.12 -15.15 1.36
CA PRO A 117 1.49 -14.69 1.24
C PRO A 117 1.79 -14.21 -0.19
N ILE A 118 2.56 -13.14 -0.28
CA ILE A 118 3.44 -12.87 -1.44
C ILE A 118 4.80 -13.38 -1.02
N ILE A 119 5.24 -14.47 -1.63
CA ILE A 119 6.44 -15.17 -1.20
C ILE A 119 7.63 -14.59 -1.96
N GLU A 120 8.54 -13.97 -1.22
CA GLU A 120 9.82 -13.54 -1.75
C GLU A 120 10.86 -14.66 -1.59
N PHE A 121 11.54 -15.01 -2.68
CA PHE A 121 12.59 -16.03 -2.71
C PHE A 121 13.93 -15.37 -2.37
N ASP A 122 14.08 -14.98 -1.10
CA ASP A 122 15.12 -14.07 -0.62
C ASP A 122 15.58 -14.37 0.82
N PHE A 123 16.45 -13.52 1.37
CA PHE A 123 17.85 -13.61 0.96
C PHE A 123 18.52 -14.94 1.32
N PHE A 124 19.74 -15.14 0.83
CA PHE A 124 20.47 -16.39 1.00
C PHE A 124 20.59 -16.87 2.46
N PRO A 125 20.40 -18.17 2.72
CA PRO A 125 20.75 -18.77 4.00
C PRO A 125 22.27 -18.73 4.22
N ASN A 126 22.67 -18.87 5.48
CA ASN A 126 24.08 -18.90 5.86
C ASN A 126 24.82 -20.01 5.10
N GLY A 127 25.95 -19.67 4.50
CA GLY A 127 26.81 -20.62 3.78
C GLY A 127 26.47 -20.83 2.30
N PHE A 128 25.31 -20.38 1.82
CA PHE A 128 24.86 -20.62 0.44
C PHE A 128 25.40 -19.61 -0.58
N ALA A 129 25.90 -18.46 -0.13
CA ALA A 129 26.33 -17.39 -1.02
C ALA A 129 27.80 -17.00 -0.83
N LYS A 130 28.44 -16.60 -1.93
CA LYS A 130 29.72 -15.88 -1.92
C LYS A 130 29.42 -14.39 -2.11
N SER A 131 30.04 -13.56 -1.29
CA SER A 131 29.87 -12.10 -1.36
C SER A 131 30.47 -11.57 -2.65
N LEU A 132 29.74 -10.67 -3.28
CA LEU A 132 30.16 -9.85 -4.42
C LEU A 132 30.53 -8.41 -3.98
N GLY A 133 30.65 -8.18 -2.67
CA GLY A 133 30.86 -6.88 -2.06
C GLY A 133 29.60 -6.31 -1.40
N ASP A 134 29.82 -5.37 -0.50
CA ASP A 134 28.77 -4.64 0.18
C ASP A 134 28.58 -3.27 -0.47
N ASN A 135 27.35 -2.80 -0.57
CA ASN A 135 27.02 -1.45 -0.99
C ASN A 135 26.14 -0.79 0.08
N ILE A 136 26.40 0.48 0.37
CA ILE A 136 25.55 1.26 1.29
C ILE A 136 24.76 2.25 0.43
N ASN A 137 23.42 2.16 0.48
CA ASN A 137 22.58 3.10 -0.24
C ASN A 137 22.52 4.46 0.48
N SER A 138 21.91 5.47 -0.15
CA SER A 138 21.79 6.82 0.45
C SER A 138 20.92 6.86 1.71
N GLU A 139 20.22 5.78 2.03
CA GLU A 139 19.42 5.64 3.24
C GLU A 139 20.16 4.91 4.36
N GLY A 140 21.42 4.52 4.16
CA GLY A 140 22.23 3.81 5.15
C GLY A 140 21.97 2.30 5.20
N PHE A 141 21.16 1.76 4.29
CA PHE A 141 20.96 0.32 4.17
C PHE A 141 22.19 -0.32 3.51
N VAL A 142 22.72 -1.36 4.14
CA VAL A 142 23.84 -2.16 3.61
C VAL A 142 23.28 -3.30 2.78
N GLY A 143 23.25 -3.12 1.46
CA GLY A 143 23.02 -4.20 0.52
C GLY A 143 24.21 -5.15 0.53
N ARG A 144 23.94 -6.44 0.72
CA ARG A 144 24.97 -7.49 0.64
C ARG A 144 24.78 -8.22 -0.68
N ASN A 145 25.46 -7.74 -1.71
CA ASN A 145 25.40 -8.36 -3.01
C ASN A 145 26.12 -9.70 -2.94
N ALA A 146 25.50 -10.74 -3.45
CA ALA A 146 26.02 -12.09 -3.33
C ALA A 146 25.50 -12.97 -4.45
N GLU A 147 26.27 -13.98 -4.83
CA GLU A 147 25.83 -15.02 -5.74
C GLU A 147 25.84 -16.38 -5.04
N PRO A 148 25.02 -17.34 -5.48
CA PRO A 148 25.13 -18.71 -5.02
C PRO A 148 26.57 -19.22 -5.13
N ARG A 149 27.07 -19.87 -4.07
CA ARG A 149 28.36 -20.57 -4.12
C ARG A 149 28.30 -21.76 -5.08
N ASP A 150 27.16 -22.44 -5.04
CA ASP A 150 26.79 -23.55 -5.88
C ASP A 150 25.35 -23.31 -6.35
N TRP A 151 25.16 -23.32 -7.67
CA TRP A 151 23.86 -23.07 -8.28
C TRP A 151 22.94 -24.28 -8.19
N ASP A 152 23.49 -25.49 -8.15
CA ASP A 152 22.72 -26.72 -8.01
C ASP A 152 22.19 -26.83 -6.57
N GLU A 153 22.98 -26.41 -5.56
CA GLU A 153 22.48 -26.33 -4.17
C GLU A 153 21.39 -25.27 -4.00
N TRP A 154 21.52 -24.12 -4.66
CA TRP A 154 20.48 -23.09 -4.65
C TRP A 154 19.19 -23.59 -5.30
N GLU A 155 19.28 -24.19 -6.50
CA GLU A 155 18.12 -24.78 -7.17
C GLU A 155 17.47 -25.88 -6.32
N HIS A 156 18.29 -26.73 -5.68
CA HIS A 156 17.79 -27.80 -4.80
C HIS A 156 17.01 -27.26 -3.59
N LEU A 157 17.46 -26.16 -2.98
CA LEU A 157 16.71 -25.47 -1.93
C LEU A 157 15.35 -24.99 -2.45
N LEU A 158 15.31 -24.33 -3.62
CA LEU A 158 14.07 -23.81 -4.18
C LEU A 158 13.07 -24.93 -4.51
N ARG A 159 13.56 -26.05 -5.08
CA ARG A 159 12.73 -27.24 -5.37
C ARG A 159 12.17 -27.85 -4.09
N SER A 160 13.02 -28.04 -3.07
CA SER A 160 12.62 -28.60 -1.78
C SER A 160 11.59 -27.71 -1.09
N PHE A 161 11.73 -26.39 -1.20
CA PHE A 161 10.78 -25.44 -0.65
C PHE A 161 9.43 -25.50 -1.38
N MET A 162 9.42 -25.54 -2.72
CA MET A 162 8.19 -25.67 -3.50
C MET A 162 7.46 -26.99 -3.22
N GLU A 163 8.19 -28.10 -3.14
CA GLU A 163 7.62 -29.41 -2.76
C GLU A 163 6.96 -29.35 -1.38
N ASN A 164 7.66 -28.77 -0.41
CA ASN A 164 7.11 -28.54 0.92
C ASN A 164 5.81 -27.71 0.88
N LEU A 165 5.80 -26.59 0.16
CA LEU A 165 4.60 -25.76 0.06
C LEU A 165 3.42 -26.53 -0.58
N ILE A 166 3.67 -27.28 -1.65
CA ILE A 166 2.63 -28.07 -2.32
C ILE A 166 2.07 -29.15 -1.39
N VAL A 167 2.93 -29.83 -0.63
CA VAL A 167 2.50 -30.83 0.35
C VAL A 167 1.63 -30.21 1.45
N HIS A 168 1.96 -29.00 1.91
CA HIS A 168 1.26 -28.38 3.04
C HIS A 168 0.04 -27.54 2.68
N PHE A 169 -0.02 -26.97 1.47
CA PHE A 169 -1.07 -26.02 1.07
C PHE A 169 -1.84 -26.46 -0.17
N GLY A 170 -1.26 -27.34 -1.01
CA GLY A 170 -1.86 -27.78 -2.26
C GLY A 170 -1.81 -26.73 -3.37
N LYS A 171 -1.80 -27.19 -4.62
CA LYS A 171 -1.64 -26.32 -5.80
C LYS A 171 -2.78 -25.31 -5.97
N GLU A 172 -4.02 -25.71 -5.68
CA GLU A 172 -5.19 -24.83 -5.84
C GLU A 172 -5.09 -23.57 -4.97
N GLU A 173 -4.69 -23.71 -3.71
CA GLU A 173 -4.47 -22.55 -2.84
C GLU A 173 -3.27 -21.73 -3.33
N MET A 174 -2.16 -22.40 -3.65
CA MET A 174 -0.92 -21.78 -4.13
C MET A 174 -1.08 -20.97 -5.42
N ARG A 175 -1.96 -21.36 -6.35
CA ARG A 175 -2.28 -20.56 -7.56
C ARG A 175 -2.81 -19.18 -7.22
N THR A 176 -3.38 -19.01 -6.03
CA THR A 176 -3.90 -17.73 -5.57
C THR A 176 -2.85 -16.84 -4.89
N TRP A 177 -1.61 -17.30 -4.78
CA TRP A 177 -0.48 -16.54 -4.22
C TRP A 177 0.34 -15.88 -5.32
N TYR A 178 1.32 -15.08 -4.93
CA TYR A 178 2.33 -14.52 -5.82
C TYR A 178 3.72 -14.95 -5.36
N TYR A 179 4.60 -15.15 -6.33
CA TYR A 179 5.97 -15.57 -6.13
C TYR A 179 6.89 -14.52 -6.73
N GLU A 180 7.77 -13.95 -5.93
CA GLU A 180 8.74 -12.94 -6.33
C GLU A 180 10.14 -13.41 -5.96
N VAL A 181 11.16 -12.91 -6.66
CA VAL A 181 12.56 -13.20 -6.33
C VAL A 181 13.29 -11.92 -5.99
N TRP A 182 13.94 -11.95 -4.83
CA TRP A 182 14.79 -10.89 -4.33
C TRP A 182 14.08 -9.55 -4.07
N ASN A 183 14.86 -8.58 -3.59
CA ASN A 183 14.44 -7.22 -3.32
C ASN A 183 15.50 -6.21 -3.79
N GLU A 184 15.08 -5.15 -4.48
CA GLU A 184 15.91 -4.01 -4.86
C GLU A 184 17.28 -4.39 -5.46
N PRO A 185 17.31 -5.15 -6.57
CA PRO A 185 18.55 -5.46 -7.27
C PRO A 185 19.24 -4.20 -7.82
N ASP A 186 18.59 -3.02 -7.75
CA ASP A 186 19.19 -1.72 -8.03
C ASP A 186 20.41 -1.40 -7.16
N GLY A 187 20.53 -2.03 -5.98
CA GLY A 187 21.71 -1.94 -5.14
C GLY A 187 22.94 -2.65 -5.73
N TRP A 188 22.74 -3.52 -6.72
CA TRP A 188 23.83 -4.29 -7.28
C TRP A 188 24.62 -3.45 -8.28
N PRO A 189 25.96 -3.58 -8.33
CA PRO A 189 26.75 -3.06 -9.43
C PRO A 189 26.18 -3.54 -10.77
N THR A 190 26.15 -2.67 -11.78
CA THR A 190 25.56 -2.97 -13.09
C THR A 190 26.17 -4.23 -13.72
N GLU A 191 27.47 -4.44 -13.53
CA GLU A 191 28.22 -5.62 -13.97
C GLU A 191 27.78 -6.93 -13.31
N HIS A 192 27.10 -6.86 -12.16
CA HIS A 192 26.59 -8.02 -11.43
C HIS A 192 25.10 -8.28 -11.67
N LEU A 193 24.38 -7.40 -12.39
CA LEU A 193 22.97 -7.65 -12.75
C LEU A 193 22.73 -8.99 -13.50
N PRO A 194 23.64 -9.49 -14.35
CA PRO A 194 23.48 -10.83 -14.92
C PRO A 194 23.39 -11.97 -13.90
N VAL A 195 23.97 -11.82 -12.71
CA VAL A 195 23.80 -12.78 -11.61
C VAL A 195 22.35 -12.76 -11.11
N PHE A 196 21.78 -11.57 -10.93
CA PHE A 196 20.37 -11.43 -10.56
C PHE A 196 19.44 -12.00 -11.65
N TYR A 197 19.75 -11.80 -12.93
CA TYR A 197 18.99 -12.40 -14.03
C TYR A 197 19.02 -13.93 -13.98
N ARG A 198 20.18 -14.52 -13.66
CA ARG A 198 20.28 -15.96 -13.42
C ARG A 198 19.50 -16.42 -12.19
N LEU A 199 19.47 -15.63 -11.10
CA LEU A 199 18.61 -15.92 -9.95
C LEU A 199 17.14 -15.96 -10.36
N TYR A 200 16.70 -14.98 -11.16
CA TYR A 200 15.35 -14.95 -11.70
C TYR A 200 15.02 -16.16 -12.56
N ASP A 201 15.89 -16.52 -13.51
CA ASP A 201 15.63 -17.64 -14.41
C ASP A 201 15.55 -18.98 -13.65
N VAL A 202 16.43 -19.20 -12.67
CA VAL A 202 16.39 -20.40 -11.81
C VAL A 202 15.11 -20.42 -10.99
N PHE A 203 14.75 -19.31 -10.34
CA PHE A 203 13.52 -19.17 -9.58
C PHE A 203 12.28 -19.47 -10.43
N ALA A 204 12.14 -18.77 -11.57
CA ALA A 204 10.98 -18.86 -12.43
C ALA A 204 10.86 -20.27 -13.04
N HIS A 205 11.99 -20.85 -13.46
CA HIS A 205 12.05 -22.23 -13.94
C HIS A 205 11.57 -23.23 -12.88
N VAL A 206 12.09 -23.14 -11.65
CA VAL A 206 11.71 -24.04 -10.56
C VAL A 206 10.21 -23.93 -10.26
N VAL A 207 9.70 -22.72 -10.01
CA VAL A 207 8.29 -22.52 -9.65
C VAL A 207 7.35 -23.01 -10.76
N LYS A 208 7.59 -22.61 -12.00
CA LYS A 208 6.78 -23.01 -13.16
C LYS A 208 6.88 -24.50 -13.51
N SER A 209 7.93 -25.20 -13.07
CA SER A 209 8.05 -26.66 -13.26
C SER A 209 7.04 -27.46 -12.44
N TYR A 210 6.55 -26.90 -11.32
CA TYR A 210 5.51 -27.55 -10.52
C TYR A 210 4.10 -27.19 -10.99
N ASP A 211 3.86 -25.95 -11.39
CA ASP A 211 2.58 -25.53 -11.97
C ASP A 211 2.79 -24.28 -12.86
N ARG A 212 2.28 -24.32 -14.09
CA ARG A 212 2.42 -23.21 -15.03
C ARG A 212 1.57 -21.99 -14.63
N ASP A 213 0.54 -22.20 -13.82
CA ASP A 213 -0.37 -21.16 -13.35
C ASP A 213 0.14 -20.45 -12.08
N PHE A 214 1.27 -20.88 -11.50
CA PHE A 214 1.91 -20.13 -10.41
C PHE A 214 2.48 -18.82 -10.95
N ARG A 215 2.06 -17.70 -10.36
CA ARG A 215 2.39 -16.35 -10.84
C ARG A 215 3.74 -15.89 -10.31
N VAL A 216 4.74 -15.86 -11.20
CA VAL A 216 6.11 -15.44 -10.92
C VAL A 216 6.36 -14.03 -11.43
N GLY A 217 7.16 -13.26 -10.71
CA GLY A 217 7.44 -11.87 -11.09
C GLY A 217 8.63 -11.27 -10.39
N GLY A 218 8.87 -10.01 -10.72
CA GLY A 218 10.03 -9.23 -10.33
C GLY A 218 10.11 -7.94 -11.15
N PRO A 219 11.17 -7.13 -11.02
CA PRO A 219 12.38 -7.38 -10.24
C PRO A 219 12.40 -6.70 -8.86
N ALA A 220 11.26 -6.20 -8.35
CA ALA A 220 11.18 -5.45 -7.10
C ALA A 220 12.14 -4.25 -7.06
N THR A 221 12.21 -3.49 -8.15
CA THR A 221 13.16 -2.38 -8.32
C THR A 221 12.61 -1.04 -7.85
N PHE A 222 13.47 -0.05 -7.64
CA PHE A 222 13.08 1.37 -7.56
C PHE A 222 13.70 2.24 -8.68
N SER A 223 14.52 1.67 -9.57
CA SER A 223 15.08 2.37 -10.74
C SER A 223 14.46 1.90 -12.04
N LEU A 224 13.95 2.85 -12.84
CA LEU A 224 13.48 2.56 -14.20
C LEU A 224 14.58 2.03 -15.13
N VAL A 225 15.86 2.35 -14.85
CA VAL A 225 17.00 1.87 -15.65
C VAL A 225 17.21 0.38 -15.42
N VAL A 226 17.20 -0.05 -14.16
CA VAL A 226 17.39 -1.45 -13.78
C VAL A 226 16.16 -2.26 -14.15
N LEU A 227 14.96 -1.70 -13.96
CA LEU A 227 13.71 -2.28 -14.47
C LEU A 227 13.81 -2.55 -15.97
N LYS A 228 14.16 -1.55 -16.79
CA LYS A 228 14.34 -1.74 -18.23
C LYS A 228 15.33 -2.86 -18.54
N SER A 229 16.49 -2.85 -17.89
CA SER A 229 17.54 -3.83 -18.13
C SER A 229 17.07 -5.27 -17.81
N PHE A 230 16.29 -5.43 -16.75
CA PHE A 230 15.64 -6.70 -16.41
C PHE A 230 14.58 -7.11 -17.45
N LEU A 231 13.71 -6.19 -17.89
CA LEU A 231 12.72 -6.49 -18.94
C LEU A 231 13.39 -6.86 -20.27
N ASP A 232 14.51 -6.23 -20.63
CA ASP A 232 15.30 -6.62 -21.80
C ASP A 232 15.78 -8.08 -21.69
N HIS A 233 16.22 -8.53 -20.50
CA HIS A 233 16.60 -9.92 -20.24
C HIS A 233 15.40 -10.86 -20.35
N VAL A 234 14.31 -10.57 -19.63
CA VAL A 234 13.12 -11.45 -19.58
C VAL A 234 12.43 -11.56 -20.94
N HIS A 235 12.42 -10.51 -21.76
CA HIS A 235 11.80 -10.55 -23.07
C HIS A 235 12.71 -11.13 -24.16
N GLY A 236 13.98 -10.71 -24.21
CA GLY A 236 14.88 -10.99 -25.35
C GLY A 236 16.26 -11.55 -24.98
N GLY A 237 16.58 -11.66 -23.70
CA GLY A 237 17.83 -12.23 -23.21
C GLY A 237 17.88 -13.75 -23.37
N THR A 238 19.06 -14.33 -23.15
CA THR A 238 19.22 -15.78 -23.09
C THR A 238 18.93 -16.26 -21.68
N ASN A 239 17.93 -17.13 -21.53
CA ASN A 239 17.59 -17.74 -20.27
C ASN A 239 18.76 -18.61 -19.77
N PHE A 240 19.23 -18.38 -18.55
CA PHE A 240 20.39 -19.08 -18.00
C PHE A 240 20.16 -20.58 -17.69
N VAL A 241 18.90 -21.03 -17.64
CA VAL A 241 18.54 -22.43 -17.38
C VAL A 241 18.28 -23.19 -18.69
N THR A 242 17.49 -22.61 -19.59
CA THR A 242 17.06 -23.29 -20.82
C THR A 242 17.98 -23.01 -22.01
N GLY A 243 18.72 -21.90 -22.01
CA GLY A 243 19.49 -21.41 -23.16
C GLY A 243 18.63 -20.82 -24.28
N GLU A 244 17.31 -20.75 -24.09
CA GLU A 244 16.36 -20.18 -25.06
C GLU A 244 16.21 -18.66 -24.86
N THR A 245 15.51 -18.00 -25.77
CA THR A 245 15.22 -16.56 -25.67
C THR A 245 14.04 -16.31 -24.72
N GLY A 246 14.25 -15.40 -23.76
CA GLY A 246 13.24 -14.93 -22.83
C GLY A 246 13.01 -15.85 -21.63
N SER A 247 12.30 -15.32 -20.63
CA SER A 247 11.98 -15.99 -19.37
C SER A 247 10.50 -15.78 -19.02
N PRO A 248 9.85 -16.74 -18.34
CA PRO A 248 8.44 -16.60 -17.99
C PRO A 248 8.27 -15.51 -16.92
N ILE A 249 7.29 -14.63 -17.14
CA ILE A 249 6.90 -13.55 -16.22
C ILE A 249 5.37 -13.40 -16.24
N ASP A 250 4.76 -13.28 -15.07
CA ASP A 250 3.32 -13.03 -14.92
C ASP A 250 3.03 -11.65 -14.34
N PHE A 251 3.99 -11.05 -13.63
CA PHE A 251 3.88 -9.68 -13.12
C PHE A 251 5.23 -8.95 -13.07
N ILE A 252 5.19 -7.64 -13.27
CA ILE A 252 6.29 -6.70 -13.09
C ILE A 252 6.10 -5.98 -11.75
N SER A 253 7.13 -5.93 -10.92
CA SER A 253 7.08 -5.29 -9.61
C SER A 253 8.07 -4.13 -9.44
N HIS A 254 7.61 -3.05 -8.80
CA HIS A 254 8.37 -1.81 -8.61
C HIS A 254 7.98 -1.07 -7.32
N HIS A 255 8.96 -0.45 -6.66
CA HIS A 255 8.81 0.32 -5.43
C HIS A 255 8.72 1.81 -5.73
N ILE A 256 7.78 2.47 -5.07
CA ILE A 256 7.66 3.93 -5.13
C ILE A 256 7.33 4.46 -3.75
N TYR A 257 8.11 5.41 -3.26
CA TYR A 257 7.81 6.14 -2.04
C TYR A 257 7.54 7.61 -2.36
N GLY A 258 6.62 8.23 -1.61
CA GLY A 258 6.29 9.65 -1.80
C GLY A 258 7.51 10.55 -1.58
N LEU A 259 8.39 10.16 -0.66
CA LEU A 259 9.64 10.86 -0.35
C LEU A 259 10.75 9.86 0.01
N SER A 260 11.97 10.13 -0.45
CA SER A 260 13.15 9.43 0.05
C SER A 260 13.46 9.88 1.48
N GLY A 261 13.62 8.96 2.41
CA GLY A 261 13.95 9.30 3.78
C GLY A 261 15.35 9.91 3.93
N SER A 262 16.25 9.70 2.96
CA SER A 262 17.54 10.41 2.91
C SER A 262 17.40 11.94 2.78
N TRP A 263 16.24 12.44 2.31
CA TRP A 263 15.98 13.87 2.15
C TRP A 263 15.30 14.51 3.37
N LEU A 264 14.96 13.74 4.40
CA LEU A 264 14.46 14.30 5.65
C LEU A 264 15.56 15.14 6.32
N ALA A 265 15.20 16.36 6.75
CA ALA A 265 16.01 17.35 7.47
C ALA A 265 16.93 18.28 6.66
N ASN A 266 16.96 18.21 5.32
CA ASN A 266 17.74 19.15 4.50
C ASN A 266 16.83 20.04 3.64
N PRO A 267 17.09 21.36 3.53
CA PRO A 267 16.40 22.21 2.56
C PRO A 267 16.79 21.82 1.12
N PRO A 268 15.91 22.07 0.12
CA PRO A 268 14.58 22.64 0.25
C PRO A 268 13.60 21.70 0.94
N GLU A 269 12.48 22.24 1.46
CA GLU A 269 11.40 21.38 1.96
C GLU A 269 10.82 20.55 0.82
N ILE A 270 10.78 19.23 1.00
CA ILE A 270 10.17 18.29 0.06
C ILE A 270 9.10 17.53 0.82
N VAL A 271 7.86 17.70 0.38
CA VAL A 271 6.71 16.98 0.91
C VAL A 271 6.44 15.77 0.01
N PRO A 272 6.09 14.60 0.58
CA PRO A 272 5.59 13.46 -0.18
C PRO A 272 4.41 13.86 -1.08
N GLN A 273 4.37 13.39 -2.33
CA GLN A 273 3.27 13.72 -3.26
C GLN A 273 2.77 12.49 -4.01
N VAL A 274 1.45 12.38 -4.15
CA VAL A 274 0.79 11.37 -5.01
C VAL A 274 1.16 11.57 -6.48
N SER A 275 1.42 12.81 -6.89
CA SER A 275 1.82 13.16 -8.26
C SER A 275 3.10 12.43 -8.71
N ARG A 276 4.03 12.15 -7.79
CA ARG A 276 5.24 11.36 -8.06
C ARG A 276 4.89 9.96 -8.56
N PHE A 277 4.00 9.27 -7.84
CA PHE A 277 3.53 7.93 -8.22
C PHE A 277 2.89 7.95 -9.59
N SER A 278 2.02 8.93 -9.85
CA SER A 278 1.32 9.04 -11.13
C SER A 278 2.29 9.23 -12.29
N GLN A 279 3.31 10.07 -12.13
CA GLN A 279 4.33 10.29 -13.16
C GLN A 279 5.14 9.03 -13.42
N GLU A 280 5.60 8.37 -12.35
CA GLU A 280 6.44 7.18 -12.44
C GLU A 280 5.69 6.00 -13.09
N LEU A 281 4.43 5.77 -12.73
CA LEU A 281 3.61 4.74 -13.39
C LEU A 281 3.37 5.01 -14.87
N LEU A 282 3.15 6.27 -15.28
CA LEU A 282 3.02 6.60 -16.70
C LEU A 282 4.33 6.36 -17.48
N TRP A 283 5.49 6.53 -16.82
CA TRP A 283 6.77 6.15 -17.40
C TRP A 283 6.96 4.63 -17.48
N ILE A 284 6.56 3.89 -16.44
CA ILE A 284 6.58 2.42 -16.44
C ILE A 284 5.65 1.88 -17.54
N LYS A 285 4.46 2.44 -17.70
CA LYS A 285 3.56 2.08 -18.80
C LYS A 285 4.26 2.23 -20.15
N ARG A 286 4.83 3.40 -20.43
CA ARG A 286 5.58 3.66 -21.67
C ARG A 286 6.77 2.72 -21.87
N LEU A 287 7.36 2.24 -20.78
CA LEU A 287 8.41 1.23 -20.83
C LEU A 287 7.82 -0.14 -21.18
N LYS A 288 6.76 -0.58 -20.48
CA LYS A 288 6.06 -1.86 -20.71
C LYS A 288 5.54 -1.99 -22.14
N ASP A 289 4.98 -0.90 -22.70
CA ASP A 289 4.46 -0.85 -24.08
C ASP A 289 5.53 -1.11 -25.18
N LYS A 290 6.82 -1.24 -24.82
CA LYS A 290 7.91 -1.55 -25.77
C LYS A 290 8.17 -3.05 -25.94
N TYR A 291 7.51 -3.89 -25.14
CA TYR A 291 7.75 -5.33 -25.10
C TYR A 291 6.47 -6.05 -25.55
N ASP A 292 6.54 -6.73 -26.70
CA ASP A 292 5.44 -7.53 -27.22
C ASP A 292 5.20 -8.74 -26.29
N GLY A 293 3.95 -9.16 -26.12
CA GLY A 293 3.60 -10.29 -25.25
C GLY A 293 3.50 -9.95 -23.76
N PHE A 294 3.68 -8.67 -23.38
CA PHE A 294 3.49 -8.21 -22.01
C PHE A 294 2.09 -7.68 -21.74
N GLU A 295 1.14 -7.78 -22.67
CA GLU A 295 -0.23 -7.24 -22.54
C GLU A 295 -0.90 -7.72 -21.25
N GLU A 296 -0.83 -9.03 -20.97
CA GLU A 296 -1.43 -9.68 -19.80
C GLU A 296 -0.51 -9.71 -18.56
N VAL A 297 0.72 -9.22 -18.67
CA VAL A 297 1.66 -9.16 -17.52
C VAL A 297 1.17 -8.09 -16.55
N GLU A 298 0.84 -8.49 -15.34
CA GLU A 298 0.34 -7.59 -14.30
C GLU A 298 1.41 -6.56 -13.90
N PHE A 299 0.98 -5.41 -13.37
CA PHE A 299 1.88 -4.46 -12.71
C PHE A 299 1.58 -4.38 -11.22
N HIS A 300 2.62 -4.53 -10.39
CA HIS A 300 2.58 -4.50 -8.94
C HIS A 300 3.41 -3.31 -8.43
N LEU A 301 2.76 -2.37 -7.76
CA LEU A 301 3.42 -1.43 -6.86
C LEU A 301 3.67 -2.17 -5.53
N ASN A 302 4.69 -3.04 -5.51
CA ASN A 302 4.90 -4.04 -4.46
C ASN A 302 5.60 -3.48 -3.20
N GLU A 303 6.02 -2.21 -3.22
CA GLU A 303 6.24 -1.42 -2.02
C GLU A 303 5.86 0.04 -2.23
N TRP A 304 5.08 0.58 -1.30
CA TRP A 304 4.90 2.01 -1.17
C TRP A 304 4.78 2.48 0.27
N GLY A 305 4.97 3.78 0.44
CA GLY A 305 4.66 4.51 1.65
C GLY A 305 4.86 6.00 1.44
N VAL A 306 4.43 6.78 2.43
CA VAL A 306 4.61 8.24 2.39
C VAL A 306 6.12 8.61 2.38
N CYS A 307 6.96 7.80 3.03
CA CYS A 307 8.42 7.95 3.01
C CYS A 307 9.12 6.59 3.23
N SER A 308 10.25 6.35 2.58
CA SER A 308 10.96 5.05 2.51
C SER A 308 11.69 4.63 3.79
N HIS A 309 12.31 5.55 4.53
CA HIS A 309 13.21 5.16 5.62
C HIS A 309 12.44 4.71 6.88
N PHE A 310 12.56 3.43 7.28
CA PHE A 310 11.72 2.85 8.35
C PHE A 310 12.17 3.17 9.78
N GLU A 311 13.47 3.30 10.06
CA GLU A 311 14.00 3.43 11.43
C GLU A 311 13.88 4.84 12.01
N ARG A 312 13.80 5.86 11.14
CA ARG A 312 13.70 7.27 11.54
C ARG A 312 12.37 7.50 12.25
N THR A 313 12.44 8.25 13.35
CA THR A 313 11.29 8.57 14.19
C THR A 313 10.91 10.03 14.09
N TYR A 314 9.63 10.30 14.34
CA TYR A 314 9.03 11.64 14.46
C TYR A 314 9.81 12.55 15.43
N ALA A 315 10.31 12.00 16.54
CA ALA A 315 11.08 12.78 17.53
C ALA A 315 12.36 13.43 16.98
N LYS A 316 13.00 12.80 15.98
CA LYS A 316 14.21 13.34 15.31
C LYS A 316 13.92 14.00 13.97
N HIS A 317 12.82 13.60 13.33
CA HIS A 317 12.38 14.11 12.03
C HIS A 317 10.90 14.47 12.13
N PRO A 318 10.55 15.68 12.59
CA PRO A 318 9.18 16.09 12.84
C PRO A 318 8.27 15.97 11.60
N GLN A 319 8.84 16.01 10.40
CA GLN A 319 8.09 15.77 9.17
C GLN A 319 7.38 14.41 9.19
N LEU A 320 7.93 13.39 9.86
CA LEU A 320 7.34 12.05 9.92
C LEU A 320 6.01 11.97 10.70
N GLU A 321 5.51 13.08 11.25
CA GLU A 321 4.15 13.13 11.82
C GLU A 321 3.09 12.67 10.82
N TYR A 322 3.32 12.86 9.51
CA TYR A 322 2.40 12.38 8.46
C TYR A 322 2.18 10.86 8.47
N ARG A 323 3.06 10.08 9.09
CA ARG A 323 2.88 8.61 9.26
C ARG A 323 1.98 8.26 10.44
N ASN A 324 1.73 9.21 11.32
CA ASN A 324 0.92 9.03 12.51
C ASN A 324 -0.48 9.62 12.36
N ASN A 325 -0.66 10.64 11.52
CA ASN A 325 -1.91 11.42 11.47
C ASN A 325 -2.73 11.14 10.19
N GLU A 326 -3.77 11.95 9.96
CA GLU A 326 -4.71 11.87 8.84
C GLU A 326 -4.05 11.97 7.45
N PHE A 327 -2.83 12.49 7.35
CA PHE A 327 -2.12 12.62 6.08
C PHE A 327 -1.96 11.25 5.39
N SER A 328 -1.55 10.22 6.13
CA SER A 328 -1.29 8.89 5.56
C SER A 328 -2.52 8.20 4.94
N PRO A 329 -3.70 8.10 5.61
CA PRO A 329 -4.89 7.54 4.97
C PRO A 329 -5.42 8.41 3.83
N LEU A 330 -5.30 9.74 3.90
CA LEU A 330 -5.72 10.62 2.81
C LEU A 330 -4.81 10.51 1.59
N PHE A 331 -3.50 10.34 1.81
CA PHE A 331 -2.54 10.02 0.77
C PHE A 331 -2.88 8.69 0.10
N LEU A 332 -3.19 7.65 0.88
CA LEU A 332 -3.65 6.35 0.37
C LEU A 332 -4.92 6.52 -0.49
N THR A 333 -5.96 7.18 0.01
CA THR A 333 -7.23 7.38 -0.71
C THR A 333 -7.02 8.13 -2.02
N LYS A 334 -6.28 9.24 -2.00
CA LYS A 334 -5.95 10.03 -3.20
C LYS A 334 -5.08 9.23 -4.18
N LEU A 335 -4.16 8.41 -3.69
CA LEU A 335 -3.36 7.52 -4.52
C LEU A 335 -4.24 6.49 -5.23
N VAL A 336 -5.17 5.84 -4.52
CA VAL A 336 -6.13 4.90 -5.13
C VAL A 336 -6.95 5.57 -6.24
N ASP A 337 -7.45 6.79 -6.00
CA ASP A 337 -8.16 7.59 -7.00
C ASP A 337 -7.30 7.87 -8.24
N CYS A 338 -6.06 8.32 -8.05
CA CYS A 338 -5.10 8.53 -9.14
C CYS A 338 -4.81 7.25 -9.92
N LEU A 339 -4.67 6.10 -9.26
CA LEU A 339 -4.34 4.83 -9.92
C LEU A 339 -5.51 4.30 -10.76
N TYR A 340 -6.75 4.43 -10.28
CA TYR A 340 -7.92 4.15 -11.12
C TYR A 340 -8.04 5.11 -12.30
N ALA A 341 -7.74 6.40 -12.10
CA ALA A 341 -7.72 7.35 -13.21
C ALA A 341 -6.65 6.99 -14.26
N ILE A 342 -5.51 6.42 -13.84
CA ILE A 342 -4.48 5.92 -14.77
C ILE A 342 -4.99 4.71 -15.56
N GLU A 343 -5.65 3.76 -14.89
CA GLU A 343 -6.32 2.63 -15.54
C GLU A 343 -7.33 3.11 -16.58
N ASP A 344 -8.26 4.00 -16.19
CA ASP A 344 -9.38 4.42 -17.04
C ASP A 344 -8.95 5.25 -18.26
N ASN A 345 -7.91 6.07 -18.13
CA ASN A 345 -7.53 7.04 -19.17
C ASN A 345 -6.32 6.60 -20.00
N TYR A 346 -5.52 5.67 -19.47
CA TYR A 346 -4.30 5.22 -20.12
C TYR A 346 -4.24 3.72 -20.30
N ASP A 347 -5.22 2.93 -19.87
CA ASP A 347 -5.19 1.47 -20.00
C ASP A 347 -3.93 0.87 -19.32
N PHE A 348 -3.66 1.31 -18.10
CA PHE A 348 -2.57 0.80 -17.28
C PHE A 348 -3.06 0.46 -15.88
N LYS A 349 -3.41 -0.81 -15.70
CA LYS A 349 -3.96 -1.35 -14.46
C LYS A 349 -2.86 -1.69 -13.46
N THR A 350 -2.89 -1.07 -12.29
CA THR A 350 -2.17 -1.55 -11.11
C THR A 350 -2.92 -2.74 -10.51
N SER A 351 -2.36 -3.93 -10.58
CA SER A 351 -3.02 -5.16 -10.09
C SER A 351 -2.81 -5.40 -8.60
N LEU A 352 -1.74 -4.82 -8.04
CA LEU A 352 -1.43 -4.88 -6.62
C LEU A 352 -0.71 -3.62 -6.18
N MET A 353 -1.11 -3.05 -5.04
CA MET A 353 -0.42 -1.94 -4.37
C MET A 353 -0.24 -2.27 -2.90
N LEU A 354 1.02 -2.35 -2.48
CA LEU A 354 1.42 -2.90 -1.18
C LEU A 354 2.03 -1.84 -0.29
N TYR A 355 1.36 -1.51 0.81
CA TYR A 355 1.92 -0.58 1.79
C TYR A 355 2.97 -1.26 2.67
N TRP A 356 4.18 -0.72 2.70
CA TRP A 356 5.22 -1.24 3.59
C TRP A 356 4.96 -0.78 5.02
N GLY A 357 4.38 -1.67 5.83
CA GLY A 357 3.78 -1.36 7.12
C GLY A 357 3.90 -2.52 8.12
N PHE A 358 4.43 -2.22 9.30
CA PHE A 358 4.73 -3.16 10.39
C PHE A 358 3.69 -3.07 11.54
N SER A 359 3.93 -3.80 12.65
CA SER A 359 3.31 -3.55 13.96
C SER A 359 4.35 -3.59 15.11
N TRP A 360 5.58 -3.14 14.81
CA TRP A 360 6.71 -3.13 15.73
C TRP A 360 6.56 -2.11 16.85
N GLU A 361 5.94 -0.95 16.57
CA GLU A 361 5.55 0.02 17.61
C GLU A 361 4.65 -0.67 18.66
N ASP A 362 3.68 -1.45 18.20
CA ASP A 362 2.77 -2.24 19.04
C ASP A 362 3.53 -3.29 19.85
N GLN A 363 4.34 -4.12 19.19
CA GLN A 363 5.17 -5.13 19.87
C GLN A 363 6.11 -4.53 20.94
N LYS A 364 6.57 -3.29 20.77
CA LYS A 364 7.45 -2.59 21.71
C LYS A 364 6.69 -1.77 22.75
N GLU A 365 5.37 -1.77 22.74
CA GLU A 365 4.52 -0.96 23.61
C GLU A 365 4.88 0.53 23.52
N LYS A 366 5.17 1.01 22.30
CA LYS A 366 5.53 2.40 22.00
C LYS A 366 4.45 3.07 21.18
N MET A 367 4.11 4.29 21.59
CA MET A 367 3.04 5.08 20.96
C MET A 367 3.61 6.03 19.91
N PHE A 368 3.11 5.93 18.68
CA PHE A 368 3.23 6.91 17.59
C PHE A 368 4.65 7.47 17.36
N LEU A 369 5.63 6.57 17.22
CA LEU A 369 7.03 6.97 16.99
C LEU A 369 7.27 7.53 15.58
N GLY A 370 6.30 7.43 14.68
CA GLY A 370 6.45 7.83 13.27
C GLY A 370 7.16 6.77 12.42
N ASN A 371 7.21 5.52 12.91
CA ASN A 371 7.62 4.39 12.09
C ASN A 371 6.50 4.02 11.11
N ARG A 372 6.84 3.24 10.08
CA ARG A 372 5.91 2.76 9.06
C ARG A 372 5.02 1.65 9.63
N GLU A 373 4.02 1.99 10.41
CA GLU A 373 3.28 1.01 11.20
C GLU A 373 1.78 1.04 10.86
N LEU A 374 1.12 -0.11 10.96
CA LEU A 374 -0.33 -0.27 10.87
C LEU A 374 -0.97 -0.19 12.26
N THR A 375 -0.29 -0.69 13.29
CA THR A 375 -0.69 -0.54 14.69
C THR A 375 0.43 0.02 15.54
N THR A 376 0.07 0.66 16.64
CA THR A 376 0.98 1.20 17.66
C THR A 376 0.63 0.63 19.04
N GLY A 377 1.42 0.98 20.06
CA GLY A 377 1.36 0.39 21.40
C GLY A 377 -0.06 0.17 21.93
N GLY A 378 -0.29 -0.99 22.54
CA GLY A 378 -1.57 -1.32 23.14
C GLY A 378 -2.64 -1.58 22.09
N HIS A 379 -2.26 -2.20 20.96
CA HIS A 379 -3.19 -2.65 19.93
C HIS A 379 -4.08 -1.53 19.40
N ILE A 380 -3.46 -0.40 19.07
CA ILE A 380 -4.17 0.76 18.53
C ILE A 380 -3.92 0.86 17.03
N PRO A 381 -4.96 0.88 16.18
CA PRO A 381 -4.78 1.13 14.76
C PRO A 381 -4.22 2.53 14.54
N LYS A 382 -3.20 2.67 13.70
CA LYS A 382 -2.79 4.00 13.21
C LYS A 382 -3.76 4.45 12.12
N PRO A 383 -3.91 5.77 11.87
CA PRO A 383 -4.86 6.27 10.88
C PRO A 383 -4.71 5.68 9.48
N ILE A 384 -3.50 5.28 9.06
CA ILE A 384 -3.30 4.57 7.79
C ILE A 384 -4.10 3.25 7.72
N LEU A 385 -4.17 2.47 8.81
CA LEU A 385 -4.98 1.25 8.87
C LEU A 385 -6.48 1.59 8.80
N THR A 386 -6.92 2.67 9.47
CA THR A 386 -8.28 3.20 9.31
C THR A 386 -8.60 3.54 7.86
N GLY A 387 -7.64 4.09 7.11
CA GLY A 387 -7.78 4.35 5.67
C GLY A 387 -8.02 3.07 4.85
N PHE A 388 -7.27 2.00 5.14
CA PHE A 388 -7.52 0.68 4.52
C PHE A 388 -8.90 0.13 4.86
N GLU A 389 -9.37 0.33 6.09
CA GLU A 389 -10.69 -0.09 6.56
C GLU A 389 -11.82 0.71 5.89
N PHE A 390 -11.64 2.00 5.64
CA PHE A 390 -12.63 2.80 4.91
C PHE A 390 -12.71 2.36 3.45
N LEU A 391 -11.57 2.18 2.79
CA LEU A 391 -11.53 1.71 1.41
C LEU A 391 -12.11 0.29 1.27
N SER A 392 -12.00 -0.56 2.30
CA SER A 392 -12.55 -1.93 2.24
C SER A 392 -14.07 -1.98 2.24
N MET A 393 -14.74 -0.89 2.64
CA MET A 393 -16.21 -0.73 2.63
C MET A 393 -16.76 -0.27 1.27
N LEU A 394 -15.90 0.12 0.33
CA LEU A 394 -16.30 0.38 -1.06
C LEU A 394 -16.79 -0.91 -1.73
N GLN A 395 -17.65 -0.75 -2.74
CA GLN A 395 -18.32 -1.83 -3.45
C GLN A 395 -17.60 -2.22 -4.75
N ARG A 396 -18.05 -3.29 -5.42
CA ARG A 396 -17.32 -3.91 -6.55
C ARG A 396 -17.41 -3.16 -7.87
N GLU A 397 -18.41 -2.32 -8.10
CA GLU A 397 -18.56 -1.61 -9.38
C GLU A 397 -18.17 -0.16 -9.19
N ARG A 398 -17.17 0.33 -9.94
CA ARG A 398 -16.82 1.76 -9.96
C ARG A 398 -17.83 2.50 -10.82
N LEU A 399 -18.34 3.61 -10.31
CA LEU A 399 -19.32 4.45 -10.98
C LEU A 399 -18.67 5.64 -11.67
N LYS A 400 -19.29 6.13 -12.75
CA LYS A 400 -18.88 7.37 -13.40
C LYS A 400 -19.11 8.54 -12.46
N VAL A 401 -18.07 9.35 -12.31
CA VAL A 401 -18.13 10.64 -11.63
C VAL A 401 -17.84 11.75 -12.65
N HIS A 402 -18.72 12.75 -12.70
CA HIS A 402 -18.47 14.02 -13.37
C HIS A 402 -18.15 15.10 -12.33
N GLY A 403 -17.24 16.01 -12.65
CA GLY A 403 -16.82 17.08 -11.74
C GLY A 403 -15.35 17.43 -11.93
N ILE A 404 -14.65 17.59 -10.81
CA ILE A 404 -13.20 17.85 -10.81
C ILE A 404 -12.44 16.57 -11.19
N TYR A 405 -11.33 16.72 -11.91
CA TYR A 405 -10.44 15.61 -12.24
C TYR A 405 -9.91 14.89 -11.00
N PRO A 406 -9.82 13.54 -11.03
CA PRO A 406 -9.17 12.74 -9.99
C PRO A 406 -7.78 13.24 -9.60
N GLY A 407 -7.40 13.04 -8.34
CA GLY A 407 -6.08 13.45 -7.83
C GLY A 407 -5.89 14.95 -7.58
N LYS A 408 -6.94 15.77 -7.73
CA LYS A 408 -6.96 17.16 -7.23
C LYS A 408 -7.15 17.17 -5.70
N ARG A 409 -7.21 18.38 -5.10
CA ARG A 409 -7.45 18.56 -3.66
C ARG A 409 -8.76 17.89 -3.24
N LEU A 410 -9.84 18.22 -3.95
CA LEU A 410 -11.15 17.61 -3.77
C LEU A 410 -11.30 16.48 -4.79
N GLY A 411 -11.63 15.28 -4.32
CA GLY A 411 -11.88 14.12 -5.16
C GLY A 411 -12.91 13.19 -4.54
N ILE A 412 -13.40 12.25 -5.34
CA ILE A 412 -14.43 11.30 -4.94
C ILE A 412 -14.23 9.94 -5.63
N LEU A 413 -14.30 8.88 -4.84
CA LEU A 413 -14.39 7.49 -5.30
C LEU A 413 -15.82 7.01 -5.07
N ALA A 414 -16.56 6.65 -6.12
CA ALA A 414 -17.94 6.18 -6.00
C ALA A 414 -18.08 4.75 -6.53
N THR A 415 -18.77 3.91 -5.77
CA THR A 415 -18.93 2.49 -6.07
C THR A 415 -20.31 1.96 -5.74
N LYS A 416 -20.76 0.92 -6.45
CA LYS A 416 -22.05 0.26 -6.27
C LYS A 416 -21.89 -1.26 -6.09
N GLY A 417 -22.72 -1.81 -5.23
CA GLY A 417 -22.92 -3.24 -5.03
C GLY A 417 -24.40 -3.59 -5.21
N GLU A 418 -24.77 -4.84 -4.96
CA GLU A 418 -26.15 -5.31 -5.15
C GLU A 418 -27.16 -4.58 -4.26
N LYS A 419 -26.76 -4.21 -3.05
CA LYS A 419 -27.66 -3.66 -2.01
C LYS A 419 -27.27 -2.27 -1.51
N SER A 420 -26.06 -1.82 -1.81
CA SER A 420 -25.51 -0.58 -1.29
C SER A 420 -24.76 0.21 -2.37
N LEU A 421 -24.83 1.53 -2.24
CA LEU A 421 -23.96 2.49 -2.88
C LEU A 421 -22.97 2.98 -1.83
N ALA A 422 -21.70 3.14 -2.17
CA ALA A 422 -20.71 3.71 -1.28
C ALA A 422 -19.82 4.70 -2.01
N PHE A 423 -19.52 5.85 -1.38
CA PHE A 423 -18.53 6.78 -1.89
C PHE A 423 -17.65 7.36 -0.80
N ILE A 424 -16.39 7.63 -1.13
CA ILE A 424 -15.46 8.41 -0.32
C ILE A 424 -15.23 9.74 -1.01
N VAL A 425 -15.53 10.85 -0.34
CA VAL A 425 -15.12 12.19 -0.77
C VAL A 425 -13.97 12.67 0.13
N TYR A 426 -12.94 13.26 -0.44
CA TYR A 426 -11.76 13.72 0.30
C TYR A 426 -11.40 15.17 -0.03
N ASN A 427 -10.81 15.87 0.94
CA ASN A 427 -10.19 17.19 0.82
C ASN A 427 -8.73 17.11 1.27
N PHE A 428 -7.83 16.87 0.31
CA PHE A 428 -6.43 16.61 0.60
C PHE A 428 -5.49 17.15 -0.48
N ASN A 429 -4.68 18.12 -0.08
CA ASN A 429 -3.47 18.51 -0.80
C ASN A 429 -2.29 18.46 0.16
N GLU A 430 -1.24 17.78 -0.28
CA GLU A 430 -0.05 17.46 0.50
C GLU A 430 0.66 18.73 0.97
N THR A 431 0.54 19.82 0.21
CA THR A 431 1.21 21.10 0.49
C THR A 431 0.33 22.12 1.21
N ASP A 432 -0.82 21.72 1.76
CA ASP A 432 -1.67 22.66 2.50
C ASP A 432 -1.00 23.08 3.82
N ASP A 433 -0.97 24.39 4.04
CA ASP A 433 -0.34 25.07 5.19
C ASP A 433 -1.37 25.54 6.23
N ASP A 434 -2.48 26.12 5.77
CA ASP A 434 -3.63 26.47 6.59
C ASP A 434 -4.66 25.35 6.57
N LEU A 435 -4.74 24.62 7.68
CA LEU A 435 -5.65 23.51 7.86
C LEU A 435 -6.91 23.86 8.66
N SER A 436 -7.12 25.15 8.97
CA SER A 436 -8.34 25.65 9.63
C SER A 436 -9.51 25.82 8.64
N LEU A 437 -9.20 25.83 7.35
CA LEU A 437 -10.17 26.04 6.28
C LEU A 437 -11.02 24.79 6.02
N THR A 438 -12.26 25.03 5.62
CA THR A 438 -13.24 24.02 5.24
C THR A 438 -13.78 24.37 3.86
N ASP A 439 -13.85 23.37 2.99
CA ASP A 439 -14.41 23.53 1.64
C ASP A 439 -15.79 22.84 1.58
N SER A 440 -16.75 23.51 0.94
CA SER A 440 -18.10 22.99 0.74
C SER A 440 -18.20 22.23 -0.59
N VAL A 441 -18.74 21.03 -0.55
CA VAL A 441 -18.90 20.11 -1.69
C VAL A 441 -20.36 19.69 -1.82
N LEU A 442 -20.86 19.66 -3.05
CA LEU A 442 -22.14 19.02 -3.39
C LEU A 442 -21.89 17.70 -4.11
N VAL A 443 -22.43 16.61 -3.59
CA VAL A 443 -22.47 15.32 -4.29
C VAL A 443 -23.89 15.07 -4.75
N ASN A 444 -24.10 15.05 -6.06
CA ASN A 444 -25.39 14.75 -6.68
C ASN A 444 -25.38 13.30 -7.13
N LEU A 445 -26.24 12.47 -6.53
CA LEU A 445 -26.47 11.10 -6.93
C LEU A 445 -27.68 11.07 -7.87
N GLU A 446 -27.49 10.62 -9.10
CA GLU A 446 -28.54 10.57 -10.12
C GLU A 446 -29.02 9.13 -10.35
N LYS A 447 -30.25 9.00 -10.87
CA LYS A 447 -30.87 7.72 -11.26
C LYS A 447 -31.08 6.73 -10.12
N LEU A 448 -31.32 7.24 -8.92
CA LEU A 448 -31.82 6.45 -7.81
C LEU A 448 -33.30 6.13 -8.00
N GLN A 449 -33.83 5.19 -7.20
CA GLN A 449 -35.27 4.94 -7.21
C GLN A 449 -36.04 6.20 -6.77
N PRO A 450 -36.95 6.75 -7.60
CA PRO A 450 -37.66 7.98 -7.30
C PRO A 450 -38.51 7.91 -6.02
N ASN A 451 -38.54 9.01 -5.26
CA ASN A 451 -39.30 9.16 -4.01
C ASN A 451 -38.97 8.12 -2.92
N ARG A 452 -37.84 7.40 -3.04
CA ARG A 452 -37.39 6.46 -2.01
C ARG A 452 -36.48 7.14 -0.99
N LYS A 453 -36.47 6.60 0.22
CA LYS A 453 -35.54 6.98 1.28
C LYS A 453 -34.42 5.96 1.39
N TYR A 454 -33.27 6.43 1.85
CA TYR A 454 -32.05 5.65 1.98
C TYR A 454 -31.44 5.85 3.37
N ASN A 455 -31.16 4.73 4.04
CA ASN A 455 -30.36 4.73 5.26
C ASN A 455 -28.92 5.01 4.89
N THR A 456 -28.33 6.04 5.49
CA THR A 456 -26.98 6.49 5.18
C THR A 456 -26.13 6.43 6.44
N LYS A 457 -24.98 5.74 6.39
CA LYS A 457 -23.93 5.81 7.40
C LYS A 457 -22.80 6.68 6.87
N VAL A 458 -22.34 7.63 7.69
CA VAL A 458 -21.26 8.55 7.35
C VAL A 458 -20.13 8.38 8.35
N TYR A 459 -18.99 7.91 7.86
CA TYR A 459 -17.75 7.80 8.62
C TYR A 459 -16.86 8.98 8.27
N HIS A 460 -16.44 9.72 9.29
CA HIS A 460 -15.55 10.86 9.15
C HIS A 460 -14.12 10.44 9.49
N LEU A 461 -13.14 10.79 8.65
CA LEU A 461 -11.73 10.75 9.03
C LEU A 461 -11.17 12.16 8.86
N ASP A 462 -10.86 12.80 9.98
CA ASP A 462 -10.30 14.14 10.07
C ASP A 462 -9.45 14.26 11.35
N ARG A 463 -9.25 15.46 11.89
CA ARG A 463 -8.50 15.62 13.14
C ARG A 463 -9.25 15.15 14.37
N GLU A 464 -10.57 15.21 14.36
CA GLU A 464 -11.42 14.95 15.52
C GLU A 464 -12.10 13.57 15.44
N HIS A 465 -12.21 12.98 14.24
CA HIS A 465 -12.95 11.75 14.00
C HIS A 465 -12.06 10.64 13.42
N ASN A 466 -12.18 9.43 13.98
CA ASN A 466 -11.46 8.22 13.56
C ASN A 466 -9.94 8.39 13.37
N ASN A 467 -9.34 9.31 14.14
CA ASN A 467 -7.92 9.62 14.15
C ASN A 467 -7.33 9.35 15.53
N THR A 468 -6.75 8.17 15.68
CA THR A 468 -6.19 7.69 16.96
C THR A 468 -5.00 8.51 17.44
N PHE A 469 -4.27 9.15 16.52
CA PHE A 469 -3.13 9.98 16.88
C PHE A 469 -3.55 11.31 17.52
N THR A 470 -4.58 11.98 16.99
CA THR A 470 -5.10 13.19 17.66
C THR A 470 -5.70 12.85 19.02
N GLN A 471 -6.43 11.75 19.14
CA GLN A 471 -6.94 11.27 20.43
C GLN A 471 -5.82 11.00 21.44
N TRP A 472 -4.70 10.43 20.98
CA TRP A 472 -3.51 10.22 21.80
C TRP A 472 -2.84 11.55 22.20
N LYS A 473 -2.77 12.53 21.29
CA LYS A 473 -2.27 13.88 21.60
C LYS A 473 -3.13 14.54 22.67
N GLN A 474 -4.46 14.46 22.56
CA GLN A 474 -5.42 14.99 23.54
C GLN A 474 -5.30 14.31 24.92
N ALA A 475 -4.94 13.02 24.95
CA ALA A 475 -4.66 12.28 26.19
C ALA A 475 -3.29 12.60 26.82
N GLY A 476 -2.57 13.62 26.33
CA GLY A 476 -1.28 14.05 26.88
C GLY A 476 -0.06 13.38 26.25
N SER A 477 -0.23 12.70 25.12
CA SER A 477 0.86 12.04 24.37
C SER A 477 1.72 11.05 25.18
N PRO A 478 1.11 10.13 25.96
CA PRO A 478 1.87 9.18 26.78
C PRO A 478 2.77 8.28 25.93
N LEU A 479 3.99 8.01 26.40
CA LEU A 479 4.98 7.23 25.65
C LEU A 479 4.66 5.73 25.59
N ASN A 480 3.86 5.22 26.54
CA ASN A 480 3.50 3.81 26.64
C ASN A 480 2.00 3.65 26.97
N PRO A 481 1.36 2.55 26.53
CA PRO A 481 -0.07 2.31 26.69
C PRO A 481 -0.56 2.22 28.13
N ASN A 482 0.27 1.73 29.05
CA ASN A 482 -0.09 1.57 30.47
C ASN A 482 -0.44 2.89 31.21
N GLN A 483 -0.23 4.03 30.57
CA GLN A 483 -0.59 5.35 31.09
C GLN A 483 -2.00 5.79 30.68
N LEU A 484 -2.68 5.02 29.83
CA LEU A 484 -4.01 5.30 29.31
C LEU A 484 -5.07 4.48 30.05
N ALA A 485 -6.26 5.07 30.23
CA ALA A 485 -7.40 4.38 30.82
C ALA A 485 -7.98 3.34 29.85
N THR A 486 -8.56 2.26 30.38
CA THR A 486 -9.17 1.18 29.56
C THR A 486 -10.23 1.70 28.58
N GLU A 487 -11.10 2.61 29.01
CA GLU A 487 -12.15 3.23 28.18
C GLU A 487 -11.60 3.99 26.97
N TRP A 488 -10.36 4.52 27.07
CA TRP A 488 -9.70 5.20 25.96
C TRP A 488 -9.39 4.23 24.82
N PHE A 489 -8.97 3.00 25.14
CA PHE A 489 -8.67 1.98 24.13
C PHE A 489 -9.90 1.53 23.37
N ASP A 490 -11.03 1.36 24.07
CA ASP A 490 -12.30 0.96 23.44
C ASP A 490 -12.74 2.00 22.41
N HIS A 491 -12.64 3.28 22.76
CA HIS A 491 -12.91 4.37 21.83
C HIS A 491 -11.93 4.38 20.64
N ALA A 492 -10.62 4.35 20.91
CA ALA A 492 -9.58 4.44 19.90
C ALA A 492 -9.58 3.28 18.88
N ARG A 493 -10.04 2.09 19.28
CA ARG A 493 -10.12 0.91 18.40
C ARG A 493 -11.40 0.84 17.57
N SER A 494 -12.43 1.61 17.95
CA SER A 494 -13.73 1.60 17.27
C SER A 494 -13.77 2.55 16.06
N LEU A 495 -14.53 2.18 15.03
CA LEU A 495 -14.87 3.07 13.93
C LEU A 495 -16.23 3.71 14.19
N SER A 496 -16.24 5.03 14.41
CA SER A 496 -17.47 5.79 14.65
C SER A 496 -18.10 6.28 13.34
N PHE A 497 -19.43 6.31 13.30
CA PHE A 497 -20.22 6.84 12.19
C PHE A 497 -21.45 7.60 12.69
N THR A 498 -22.00 8.46 11.84
CA THR A 498 -23.31 9.09 12.04
C THR A 498 -24.34 8.51 11.06
N GLY A 499 -25.57 8.33 11.52
CA GLY A 499 -26.67 7.81 10.72
C GLY A 499 -27.62 8.91 10.26
N HIS A 500 -27.98 8.91 8.99
CA HIS A 500 -28.90 9.87 8.38
C HIS A 500 -29.93 9.16 7.49
N LEU A 501 -31.11 9.76 7.34
CA LEU A 501 -32.12 9.32 6.39
C LEU A 501 -32.20 10.34 5.26
N LEU A 502 -31.70 9.97 4.09
CA LEU A 502 -31.72 10.83 2.90
C LEU A 502 -32.80 10.37 1.92
N GLY A 503 -33.29 11.26 1.07
CA GLY A 503 -34.37 10.97 0.13
C GLY A 503 -34.01 11.36 -1.30
N ALA A 504 -34.34 10.50 -2.25
CA ALA A 504 -34.33 10.87 -3.66
C ALA A 504 -35.63 11.60 -4.01
N ASP A 505 -35.54 12.60 -4.89
CA ASP A 505 -36.69 13.33 -5.41
C ASP A 505 -37.52 12.51 -6.41
N LYS A 506 -38.48 13.16 -7.07
CA LYS A 506 -39.38 12.51 -8.05
C LYS A 506 -38.67 12.17 -9.37
N GLU A 507 -37.51 12.76 -9.63
CA GLU A 507 -36.63 12.46 -10.75
C GLU A 507 -35.59 11.37 -10.40
N GLY A 508 -35.49 10.97 -9.14
CA GLY A 508 -34.49 10.01 -8.68
C GLY A 508 -33.14 10.65 -8.36
N ASN A 509 -33.10 11.96 -8.08
CA ASN A 509 -31.88 12.66 -7.71
C ASN A 509 -31.81 12.86 -6.19
N MET A 510 -30.61 12.73 -5.64
CA MET A 510 -30.31 13.04 -4.24
C MET A 510 -29.07 13.93 -4.18
N THR A 511 -29.20 15.12 -3.61
CA THR A 511 -28.08 16.04 -3.37
C THR A 511 -27.64 15.95 -1.91
N VAL A 512 -26.35 15.70 -1.69
CA VAL A 512 -25.71 15.69 -0.38
C VAL A 512 -24.77 16.88 -0.29
N GLY A 513 -25.05 17.80 0.62
CA GLY A 513 -24.15 18.90 0.97
C GLY A 513 -23.16 18.46 2.04
N ILE A 514 -21.87 18.65 1.77
CA ILE A 514 -20.77 18.14 2.59
C ILE A 514 -19.82 19.29 2.89
N GLU A 515 -19.65 19.59 4.18
CA GLU A 515 -18.56 20.45 4.65
C GLU A 515 -17.35 19.57 4.96
N LEU A 516 -16.24 19.84 4.28
CA LEU A 516 -15.07 18.98 4.29
C LEU A 516 -13.84 19.80 4.72
N PRO A 517 -13.42 19.72 6.00
CA PRO A 517 -12.21 20.37 6.48
C PRO A 517 -10.99 20.00 5.64
N ARG A 518 -10.00 20.88 5.51
CA ARG A 518 -8.74 20.49 4.87
C ARG A 518 -8.07 19.36 5.66
N HIS A 519 -7.58 18.39 4.90
CA HIS A 519 -7.11 17.09 5.39
C HIS A 519 -8.23 16.32 6.08
N SER A 520 -9.28 16.02 5.32
CA SER A 520 -10.35 15.13 5.76
C SER A 520 -10.90 14.29 4.62
N MET A 521 -11.59 13.21 4.98
CA MET A 521 -12.45 12.46 4.09
C MET A 521 -13.71 12.00 4.81
N GLN A 522 -14.77 11.77 4.04
CA GLN A 522 -16.01 11.17 4.51
C GLN A 522 -16.38 9.99 3.62
N LEU A 523 -16.61 8.83 4.25
CA LEU A 523 -17.16 7.64 3.61
C LEU A 523 -18.67 7.60 3.87
N TYR A 524 -19.44 7.54 2.80
CA TYR A 524 -20.88 7.33 2.81
C TYR A 524 -21.19 5.90 2.40
N ILE A 525 -22.01 5.21 3.17
CA ILE A 525 -22.64 3.93 2.81
C ILE A 525 -24.14 4.16 2.77
N ILE A 526 -24.76 3.96 1.61
CA ILE A 526 -26.15 4.31 1.31
C ILE A 526 -26.89 3.05 0.89
N GLU A 527 -27.94 2.71 1.63
CA GLU A 527 -28.75 1.51 1.43
C GLU A 527 -30.23 1.92 1.34
N LEU A 528 -31.01 1.22 0.51
CA LEU A 528 -32.44 1.48 0.42
C LEU A 528 -33.09 1.26 1.79
N ALA A 529 -33.85 2.24 2.29
CA ALA A 529 -34.62 2.04 3.51
C ALA A 529 -35.80 1.12 3.24
N ASP A 530 -36.07 0.23 4.19
CA ASP A 530 -37.20 -0.71 4.17
C ASP A 530 -38.55 0.02 4.03
#